data_AF-A0A3R7MTM1-F1
#
_entry.id   AF-A0A3R7MTM1-F1
#
_cell.length_a   1.000
_cell.length_b   1.000
_cell.length_c   1.000
_cell.angle_alpha   90.00
_cell.angle_beta   90.00
_cell.angle_gamma   90.00
#
_symmetry.space_group_name_H-M   'P 1'
#
loop_
_entity.id
_entity.type
_entity.pdbx_description
1 polymer ?
#
loop_
_entity_poly.entity_id
_entity_poly.type
_entity_poly.pdbx_seq_one_letter_code
_entity_poly.pdbx_strand_id
1 'polypeptide(L)'
;MARLEKRFASVVGICFLMLLFALFEVQPLDIGPGLDSKGAPHISPSQPSGGVSCTSDDEALRHVPRSVVETWKERKFLIVLGIPSVDIEARRRRRNLQRSTCWRFPDVATRANEFRGAMLVLYLLARHSSNGYNYSAALQAEAEWWND
;
A
#
# COMPACT_ATOMS: atom_id res chain seq x y z
N MET A 1 -5.09 16.26 -54.79
CA MET A 1 -5.49 14.97 -54.18
C MET A 1 -4.79 14.69 -52.83
N ALA A 2 -3.49 14.95 -52.67
CA ALA A 2 -2.73 14.67 -51.43
C ALA A 2 -3.23 15.34 -50.11
N ARG A 3 -3.98 16.45 -50.17
CA ARG A 3 -4.50 17.14 -48.97
C ARG A 3 -5.75 16.46 -48.39
N LEU A 4 -6.48 15.75 -49.24
CA LEU A 4 -7.69 15.03 -48.87
C LEU A 4 -7.31 13.70 -48.17
N GLU A 5 -6.29 13.02 -48.69
CA GLU A 5 -5.75 11.77 -48.12
C GLU A 5 -5.19 11.97 -46.69
N LYS A 6 -4.50 13.09 -46.43
CA LYS A 6 -4.01 13.42 -45.08
C LYS A 6 -5.14 13.65 -44.07
N ARG A 7 -6.26 14.23 -44.51
CA ARG A 7 -7.45 14.42 -43.67
C ARG A 7 -8.14 13.09 -43.39
N PHE A 8 -8.25 12.22 -44.40
CA PHE A 8 -8.78 10.87 -44.22
C PHE A 8 -7.92 10.01 -43.29
N ALA A 9 -6.59 10.03 -43.45
CA ALA A 9 -5.67 9.31 -42.56
C ALA A 9 -5.75 9.82 -41.12
N SER A 10 -5.90 11.14 -40.92
CA SER A 10 -6.06 11.72 -39.58
C SER A 10 -7.39 11.35 -38.93
N VAL A 11 -8.50 11.33 -39.69
CA VAL A 11 -9.81 10.92 -39.18
C VAL A 11 -9.80 9.43 -38.83
N VAL A 12 -9.24 8.58 -39.69
CA VAL A 12 -9.11 7.14 -39.41
C VAL A 12 -8.23 6.89 -38.18
N GLY A 13 -7.13 7.62 -38.00
CA GLY A 13 -6.28 7.53 -36.81
C GLY A 13 -6.99 7.95 -35.53
N ILE A 14 -7.78 9.02 -35.56
CA ILE A 14 -8.59 9.47 -34.42
C ILE A 14 -9.68 8.44 -34.10
N CYS A 15 -10.37 7.91 -35.11
CA CYS A 15 -11.36 6.85 -34.93
C CYS A 15 -10.74 5.59 -34.31
N PHE A 16 -9.54 5.20 -34.75
CA PHE A 16 -8.83 4.04 -34.18
C PHE A 16 -8.43 4.26 -32.71
N LEU A 17 -7.95 5.46 -32.36
CA LEU A 17 -7.64 5.83 -30.97
C LEU A 17 -8.88 5.83 -30.08
N MET A 18 -10.01 6.36 -30.57
CA MET A 18 -11.29 6.32 -29.86
C MET A 18 -11.77 4.88 -29.67
N LEU A 19 -11.58 4.01 -30.66
CA LEU A 19 -11.96 2.60 -30.59
C LEU A 19 -11.07 1.82 -29.61
N LEU A 20 -9.77 2.12 -29.56
CA LEU A 20 -8.86 1.59 -28.55
C LEU A 20 -9.24 2.06 -27.14
N PHE A 21 -9.59 3.34 -26.98
CA PHE A 21 -10.03 3.88 -25.68
C PHE A 21 -11.36 3.27 -25.24
N ALA A 22 -12.30 3.06 -26.16
CA ALA A 22 -13.56 2.36 -25.89
C ALA A 22 -13.36 0.86 -25.59
N LEU A 23 -12.31 0.23 -26.13
CA LEU A 23 -11.92 -1.15 -25.78
C LEU A 23 -11.13 -1.23 -24.47
N PHE A 24 -10.50 -0.15 -24.02
CA PHE A 24 -9.73 -0.08 -22.78
C PHE A 24 -10.49 0.49 -21.59
N GLU A 25 -11.59 1.23 -21.83
CA GLU A 25 -12.52 1.64 -20.80
C GLU A 25 -13.26 0.41 -20.27
N VAL A 26 -13.01 0.13 -19.00
CA VAL A 26 -13.70 -0.81 -18.13
C VAL A 26 -13.58 -2.29 -18.51
N GLN A 27 -12.41 -2.88 -18.24
CA GLN A 27 -12.50 -4.04 -17.33
C GLN A 27 -12.85 -3.43 -15.96
N PRO A 28 -14.11 -3.47 -15.51
CA PRO A 28 -14.35 -3.30 -14.10
C PRO A 28 -13.48 -4.37 -13.44
N LEU A 29 -12.53 -3.94 -12.63
CA LEU A 29 -11.99 -4.82 -11.62
C LEU A 29 -13.22 -5.25 -10.83
N ASP A 30 -13.71 -6.44 -11.11
CA ASP A 30 -14.82 -7.07 -10.40
C ASP A 30 -14.30 -7.35 -8.99
N ILE A 31 -14.23 -6.30 -8.19
CA ILE A 31 -14.28 -6.39 -6.75
C ILE A 31 -15.72 -6.82 -6.50
N GLY A 32 -15.97 -8.12 -6.65
CA GLY A 32 -17.21 -8.71 -6.22
C GLY A 32 -17.48 -8.19 -4.80
N PRO A 33 -18.70 -7.77 -4.46
CA PRO A 33 -19.05 -7.39 -3.11
C PRO A 33 -19.13 -8.65 -2.25
N GLY A 34 -17.99 -9.33 -2.07
CA GLY A 34 -17.75 -10.30 -1.00
C GLY A 34 -17.39 -9.58 0.29
N LEU A 35 -18.15 -8.51 0.59
CA LEU A 35 -18.35 -8.06 1.94
C LEU A 35 -19.75 -8.56 2.31
N ASP A 36 -19.81 -9.85 2.61
CA ASP A 36 -20.82 -10.45 3.46
C ASP A 36 -20.80 -9.69 4.80
N SER A 37 -21.45 -8.53 4.80
CA SER A 37 -21.66 -7.62 5.93
C SER A 37 -22.72 -8.18 6.85
N LYS A 38 -22.61 -9.47 7.19
CA LYS A 38 -23.45 -10.09 8.23
C LYS A 38 -22.80 -10.05 9.60
N GLY A 39 -21.68 -9.33 9.76
CA GLY A 39 -21.00 -9.14 11.04
C GLY A 39 -20.16 -7.88 11.20
N ALA A 40 -20.17 -6.94 10.24
CA ALA A 40 -19.47 -5.67 10.41
C ALA A 40 -20.32 -4.75 11.32
N PRO A 41 -19.82 -4.32 12.50
CA PRO A 41 -20.56 -3.37 13.32
C PRO A 41 -20.74 -2.08 12.54
N HIS A 42 -21.98 -1.59 12.48
CA HIS A 42 -22.31 -0.27 11.97
C HIS A 42 -21.59 0.76 12.87
N ILE A 43 -20.46 1.33 12.41
CA ILE A 43 -19.80 2.41 13.14
C ILE A 43 -20.57 3.70 12.85
N SER A 44 -21.54 4.00 13.71
CA SER A 44 -22.14 5.34 13.78
C SER A 44 -21.09 6.34 14.29
N PRO A 45 -20.92 7.51 13.66
CA PRO A 45 -19.90 8.51 14.05
C PRO A 45 -20.06 9.07 15.47
N SER A 46 -21.17 8.75 16.14
CA SER A 46 -21.56 9.27 17.44
C SER A 46 -21.46 8.26 18.58
N GLN A 47 -20.98 7.03 18.33
CA GLN A 47 -20.69 6.12 19.44
C GLN A 47 -19.31 6.43 20.02
N PRO A 48 -19.18 6.63 21.35
CA PRO A 48 -17.88 6.60 21.98
C PRO A 48 -17.31 5.21 21.68
N SER A 49 -16.23 5.17 20.91
CA SER A 49 -15.49 3.95 20.62
C SER A 49 -15.30 3.21 21.92
N GLY A 50 -16.04 2.10 22.09
CA GLY A 50 -15.78 1.15 23.16
C GLY A 50 -14.30 0.85 23.09
N GLY A 51 -13.59 1.18 24.18
CA GLY A 51 -12.14 1.44 24.17
C GLY A 51 -11.42 0.48 23.24
N VAL A 52 -11.02 0.98 22.07
CA VAL A 52 -10.02 0.30 21.26
C VAL A 52 -8.85 0.17 22.22
N SER A 53 -8.61 -1.05 22.69
CA SER A 53 -7.40 -1.38 23.43
C SER A 53 -6.26 -0.92 22.55
N CYS A 54 -5.70 0.25 22.85
CA CYS A 54 -4.53 0.74 22.17
C CYS A 54 -3.46 -0.30 22.44
N THR A 55 -3.08 -1.06 21.41
CA THR A 55 -1.87 -1.87 21.47
C THR A 55 -0.76 -0.94 21.95
N SER A 56 -0.04 -1.31 23.01
CA SER A 56 1.07 -0.48 23.48
C SER A 56 2.05 -0.26 22.33
N ASP A 57 2.70 0.91 22.32
CA ASP A 57 3.71 1.23 21.31
C ASP A 57 4.78 0.12 21.23
N ASP A 58 5.11 -0.49 22.36
CA ASP A 58 6.03 -1.63 22.45
C ASP A 58 5.56 -2.86 21.67
N GLU A 59 4.26 -3.20 21.68
CA GLU A 59 3.73 -4.32 20.90
C GLU A 59 3.62 -3.96 19.42
N ALA A 60 3.21 -2.72 19.11
CA ALA A 60 3.09 -2.25 17.73
C ALA A 60 4.44 -2.17 17.01
N LEU A 61 5.50 -1.78 17.73
CA LEU A 61 6.85 -1.60 17.22
C LEU A 61 7.79 -2.76 17.58
N ARG A 62 7.28 -3.88 18.11
CA ARG A 62 8.09 -5.00 18.61
C ARG A 62 9.08 -5.58 17.60
N HIS A 63 8.81 -5.41 16.31
CA HIS A 63 9.63 -5.91 15.20
C HIS A 63 10.57 -4.83 14.62
N VAL A 64 10.51 -3.61 15.13
CA VAL A 64 11.37 -2.50 14.72
C VAL A 64 12.44 -2.30 15.79
N PRO A 65 13.75 -2.28 15.43
CA PRO A 65 14.80 -2.02 16.39
C PRO A 65 14.62 -0.65 17.06
N ARG A 66 14.87 -0.56 18.37
CA ARG A 66 14.75 0.70 19.12
C ARG A 66 15.54 1.85 18.51
N SER A 67 16.75 1.58 17.99
CA SER A 67 17.58 2.58 17.32
C SER A 67 16.91 3.19 16.09
N VAL A 68 16.14 2.40 15.34
CA VAL A 68 15.36 2.87 14.20
C VAL A 68 14.18 3.72 14.66
N VAL A 69 13.48 3.29 15.72
CA VAL A 69 12.38 4.07 16.31
C VAL A 69 12.87 5.43 16.79
N GLU A 70 14.02 5.50 17.47
CA GLU A 70 14.61 6.77 17.89
C GLU A 70 15.03 7.63 16.68
N THR A 71 15.60 7.02 15.64
CA THR A 71 15.87 7.73 14.37
C THR A 71 14.59 8.35 13.80
N TRP A 72 13.47 7.64 13.84
CA TRP A 72 12.20 8.18 13.37
C TRP A 72 11.69 9.35 14.21
N LYS A 73 11.85 9.28 15.54
CA LYS A 73 11.44 10.36 16.47
C LYS A 73 12.28 11.63 16.30
N GLU A 74 13.57 11.48 16.03
CA GLU A 74 14.49 12.61 15.83
C GLU A 74 14.28 13.31 14.47
N ARG A 75 13.74 12.59 13.48
CA ARG A 75 13.51 13.10 12.13
C ARG A 75 12.18 13.84 12.04
N LYS A 76 12.18 14.91 11.23
CA LYS A 76 10.95 15.63 10.86
C LYS A 76 10.50 15.18 9.47
N PHE A 77 9.67 14.14 9.42
CA PHE A 77 9.03 13.74 8.17
C PHE A 77 7.91 14.72 7.82
N LEU A 78 7.81 15.08 6.54
CA LEU A 78 6.67 15.82 5.99
C LEU A 78 5.43 14.93 5.91
N ILE A 79 5.62 13.64 5.56
CA ILE A 79 4.54 12.66 5.40
C ILE A 79 4.96 11.36 6.07
N VAL A 80 4.03 10.79 6.86
CA VAL A 80 4.12 9.39 7.31
C VAL A 80 2.93 8.64 6.71
N LEU A 81 3.23 7.67 5.84
CA LEU A 81 2.21 6.90 5.13
C LEU A 81 2.16 5.47 5.70
N GLY A 82 1.05 5.15 6.36
CA GLY A 82 0.76 3.79 6.84
C GLY A 82 0.00 2.96 5.81
N ILE A 83 0.50 1.76 5.48
CA ILE A 83 -0.13 0.84 4.53
C ILE A 83 -0.54 -0.45 5.27
N PRO A 84 -1.85 -0.66 5.54
CA PRO A 84 -2.35 -1.89 6.13
C PRO A 84 -2.07 -3.12 5.25
N SER A 85 -1.45 -4.15 5.83
CA SER A 85 -0.97 -5.31 5.09
C SER A 85 -1.02 -6.58 5.94
N VAL A 86 -1.92 -7.50 5.60
CA VAL A 86 -2.06 -8.79 6.31
C VAL A 86 -0.90 -9.74 5.98
N ASP A 87 -0.59 -10.64 6.91
CA ASP A 87 0.46 -11.67 6.80
C ASP A 87 0.06 -12.83 5.89
N ILE A 88 0.05 -12.57 4.58
CA ILE A 88 -0.15 -13.57 3.53
C ILE A 88 0.83 -13.32 2.37
N GLU A 89 1.13 -14.36 1.60
CA GLU A 89 2.10 -14.30 0.50
C GLU A 89 1.77 -13.21 -0.54
N ALA A 90 0.50 -13.09 -0.92
CA ALA A 90 0.06 -12.10 -1.91
C ALA A 90 0.37 -10.65 -1.44
N ARG A 91 0.23 -10.38 -0.14
CA ARG A 91 0.54 -9.07 0.44
C ARG A 91 2.03 -8.85 0.57
N ARG A 92 2.79 -9.87 0.99
CA ARG A 92 4.26 -9.84 0.98
C ARG A 92 4.82 -9.48 -0.39
N ARG A 93 4.35 -10.17 -1.44
CA ARG A 93 4.74 -9.89 -2.82
C ARG A 93 4.43 -8.44 -3.22
N ARG A 94 3.28 -7.91 -2.80
CA ARG A 94 2.90 -6.51 -3.05
C ARG A 94 3.83 -5.53 -2.34
N ARG A 95 4.15 -5.74 -1.05
CA ARG A 95 5.10 -4.90 -0.33
C ARG A 95 6.46 -4.88 -1.01
N ASN A 96 6.97 -6.05 -1.41
CA ASN A 96 8.23 -6.16 -2.15
C ASN A 96 8.20 -5.41 -3.48
N LEU A 97 7.08 -5.49 -4.22
CA LEU A 97 6.91 -4.73 -5.47
C LEU A 97 6.88 -3.22 -5.20
N GLN A 98 6.16 -2.77 -4.18
CA GLN A 98 6.10 -1.36 -3.83
C GLN A 98 7.48 -0.82 -3.43
N ARG A 99 8.25 -1.55 -2.61
CA ARG A 99 9.64 -1.23 -2.25
C ARG A 99 10.55 -1.14 -3.47
N SER A 100 10.41 -2.06 -4.43
CA SER A 100 11.26 -2.11 -5.63
C SER A 100 10.80 -1.16 -6.75
N THR A 101 9.62 -0.53 -6.63
CA THR A 101 9.05 0.36 -7.63
C THR A 101 8.72 1.74 -7.05
N CYS A 102 7.48 1.95 -6.60
CA CYS A 102 6.94 3.26 -6.24
C CYS A 102 7.59 3.90 -5.01
N TRP A 103 8.36 3.17 -4.20
CA TRP A 103 9.10 3.72 -3.05
C TRP A 103 10.57 4.03 -3.34
N ARG A 104 11.01 3.96 -4.60
CA ARG A 104 12.39 4.29 -5.00
C ARG A 104 12.65 5.78 -5.22
N PHE A 105 11.65 6.65 -5.01
CA PHE A 105 11.87 8.09 -5.12
C PHE A 105 12.88 8.56 -4.05
N PRO A 106 13.80 9.50 -4.37
CA PRO A 106 14.92 9.84 -3.49
C PRO A 106 14.55 10.31 -2.08
N ASP A 107 13.39 10.97 -1.93
CA ASP A 107 12.96 11.54 -0.64
C ASP A 107 12.16 10.57 0.25
N VAL A 108 12.04 9.30 -0.16
CA VAL A 108 11.47 8.27 0.72
C VAL A 108 12.54 7.83 1.72
N ALA A 109 12.23 7.99 3.00
CA ALA A 109 13.05 7.52 4.12
C ALA A 109 12.95 5.99 4.19
N THR A 110 14.09 5.32 4.00
CA THR A 110 14.19 3.85 4.00
C THR A 110 15.40 3.41 4.82
N ARG A 111 15.45 2.14 5.23
CA ARG A 111 16.66 1.59 5.87
C ARG A 111 17.93 1.81 5.04
N ALA A 112 17.84 1.70 3.71
CA ALA A 112 18.99 1.82 2.81
C ALA A 112 19.64 3.22 2.80
N ASN A 113 18.88 4.26 3.16
CA ASN A 113 19.37 5.62 3.28
C ASN A 113 19.35 6.13 4.73
N GLU A 114 19.36 5.23 5.72
CA GLU A 114 19.35 5.57 7.15
C GLU A 114 18.15 6.45 7.53
N PHE A 115 17.00 6.18 6.90
CA PHE A 115 15.76 6.93 7.05
C PHE A 115 15.94 8.43 6.78
N ARG A 116 16.79 8.77 5.81
CA ARG A 116 16.95 10.13 5.29
C ARG A 116 15.93 10.35 4.20
N GLY A 117 14.97 11.24 4.44
CA GLY A 117 13.93 11.56 3.48
C GLY A 117 12.82 12.37 4.14
N ALA A 118 12.00 13.03 3.33
CA ALA A 118 10.83 13.76 3.80
C ALA A 118 9.62 12.84 4.04
N MET A 119 9.59 11.65 3.44
CA MET A 119 8.45 10.74 3.52
C MET A 119 8.83 9.40 4.15
N LEU A 120 8.22 9.04 5.28
CA LEU A 120 8.33 7.71 5.87
C LEU A 120 7.15 6.84 5.42
N VAL A 121 7.43 5.65 4.90
CA VAL A 121 6.40 4.65 4.56
C VAL A 121 6.49 3.53 5.58
N LEU A 122 5.36 3.19 6.19
CA LEU A 122 5.27 2.10 7.17
C LEU A 122 4.25 1.04 6.75
N TYR A 123 4.56 -0.24 6.93
CA TYR A 123 3.60 -1.32 6.73
C TYR A 123 2.97 -1.74 8.05
N LEU A 124 1.66 -1.53 8.17
CA LEU A 124 0.90 -1.94 9.35
C LEU A 124 0.53 -3.41 9.19
N LEU A 125 1.31 -4.26 9.86
CA LEU A 125 1.22 -5.71 9.70
C LEU A 125 0.10 -6.30 10.55
N ALA A 126 -0.78 -7.06 9.92
CA ALA A 126 -1.90 -7.73 10.60
C ALA A 126 -1.75 -9.26 10.53
N ARG A 127 -2.06 -9.92 11.64
CA ARG A 127 -2.02 -11.38 11.76
C ARG A 127 -3.11 -12.01 10.88
N HIS A 128 -2.84 -13.19 10.32
CA HIS A 128 -3.79 -13.90 9.47
C HIS A 128 -4.17 -15.25 10.07
N SER A 129 -5.41 -15.69 9.84
CA SER A 129 -5.95 -16.93 10.39
C SER A 129 -5.22 -18.18 9.90
N SER A 130 -4.66 -18.15 8.68
CA SER A 130 -3.83 -19.24 8.15
C SER A 130 -2.59 -19.57 8.99
N ASN A 131 -2.14 -18.61 9.80
CA ASN A 131 -0.96 -18.73 10.66
C ASN A 131 -1.38 -18.87 12.14
N GLY A 132 -2.63 -19.26 12.40
CA GLY A 132 -3.18 -19.39 13.75
C GLY A 132 -3.24 -18.05 14.49
N TYR A 133 -3.44 -16.94 13.77
CA TYR A 133 -3.35 -15.57 14.31
C TYR A 133 -1.99 -15.25 14.96
N ASN A 134 -0.92 -15.87 14.48
CA ASN A 134 0.46 -15.49 14.78
C ASN A 134 1.13 -14.86 13.55
N TYR A 135 2.22 -14.14 13.76
CA TYR A 135 3.07 -13.67 12.66
C TYR A 135 3.94 -14.82 12.15
N SER A 136 3.93 -15.05 10.85
CA SER A 136 4.76 -16.04 10.17
C SER A 136 6.25 -15.71 10.33
N ALA A 137 7.10 -16.73 10.31
CA ALA A 137 8.55 -16.54 10.33
C ALA A 137 9.04 -15.68 9.14
N ALA A 138 8.39 -15.82 7.99
CA ALA A 138 8.69 -15.04 6.81
C ALA A 138 8.40 -13.54 7.00
N LEU A 139 7.31 -13.20 7.68
CA LEU A 139 6.98 -11.80 7.99
C LEU A 139 7.96 -11.20 9.00
N GLN A 140 8.34 -11.98 10.01
CA GLN A 140 9.31 -11.53 11.02
C GLN A 140 10.67 -11.24 10.38
N ALA A 141 11.16 -12.15 9.53
CA ALA A 141 12.40 -11.93 8.76
C ALA A 141 12.31 -10.72 7.82
N GLU A 142 11.15 -10.49 7.20
CA GLU A 142 10.91 -9.30 6.38
C GLU A 142 10.98 -8.01 7.21
N ALA A 143 10.33 -7.98 8.38
CA ALA A 143 10.32 -6.82 9.27
C ALA A 143 11.73 -6.49 9.78
N GLU A 144 12.51 -7.50 10.18
CA GLU A 144 13.91 -7.35 10.58
C GLU A 144 14.80 -6.85 9.43
N TRP A 145 14.45 -7.20 8.18
CA TRP A 145 15.20 -6.79 7.01
C TRP A 145 14.89 -5.36 6.58
N TRP A 146 13.63 -4.94 6.59
CA TRP A 146 13.26 -3.63 6.06
C TRP A 146 13.14 -2.54 7.12
N ASN A 147 12.75 -2.91 8.34
CA ASN A 147 12.42 -1.97 9.41
C ASN A 147 11.44 -0.89 8.94
N ASP A 148 10.45 -1.23 8.11
CA ASP A 148 9.40 -0.35 7.57
C ASP A 148 8.01 -0.92 7.89
#